data_AF-A0A2K9P1M9-F1
#
_entry.id   AF-A0A2K9P1M9-F1
#
_cell.length_a   1.000
_cell.length_b   1.000
_cell.length_c   1.000
_cell.angle_alpha   90.00
_cell.angle_beta   90.00
_cell.angle_gamma   90.00
#
_symmetry.space_group_name_H-M   'P 1'
#
loop_
_entity.id
_entity.type
_entity.pdbx_description
1 polymer ?
#
loop_
_entity_poly.entity_id
_entity_poly.type
_entity_poly.pdbx_seq_one_letter_code
_entity_poly.pdbx_strand_id
1 'polypeptide(L)' 'MNNNEEGAKKMLDYNNIPVGLSMALAQNTGALEHFAKMTDAERHSVINKARCVQTKHEMQDLVAGLSDNF' A
#
# COMPACT_ATOMS: atom_id res chain seq x y z
N MET A 1 7.04 -2.83 36.84
CA MET A 1 5.93 -3.23 35.94
C MET A 1 6.53 -3.30 34.56
N ASN A 2 6.42 -4.47 33.92
CA ASN A 2 7.23 -4.86 32.78
C ASN A 2 6.85 -4.10 31.51
N ASN A 3 7.89 -3.74 30.76
CA ASN A 3 7.84 -3.15 29.45
C ASN A 3 7.38 -4.20 28.43
N ASN A 4 6.17 -4.12 27.87
CA ASN A 4 5.78 -4.83 26.63
C ASN A 4 4.36 -4.48 26.13
N GLU A 5 4.00 -3.21 25.97
CA GLU A 5 2.74 -2.84 25.27
C GLU A 5 2.95 -2.07 23.96
N GLU A 6 4.18 -1.93 23.46
CA GLU A 6 4.46 -1.26 22.16
C GLU A 6 4.60 -2.21 20.95
N GLY A 7 4.42 -3.51 21.13
CA GLY A 7 4.76 -4.51 20.09
C GLY A 7 3.68 -4.86 19.07
N ALA A 8 2.41 -4.47 19.26
CA ALA A 8 1.29 -5.12 18.57
C ALA A 8 0.32 -4.18 17.83
N LYS A 9 0.72 -2.93 17.52
CA LYS A 9 -0.22 -1.93 16.99
C LYS A 9 0.28 -1.11 15.79
N LYS A 10 1.04 -1.73 14.88
CA LYS A 10 1.01 -1.30 13.47
C LYS A 10 0.02 -2.16 12.69
N MET A 11 -1.19 -2.23 13.24
CA MET A 11 -2.39 -2.58 12.47
C MET A 11 -2.42 -1.60 11.31
N LEU A 12 -2.40 -2.13 10.08
CA LEU A 12 -2.45 -1.35 8.84
C LEU A 12 -3.35 -0.15 9.04
N ASP A 13 -2.76 1.04 9.01
CA ASP A 13 -3.53 2.25 9.16
C ASP A 13 -4.18 2.52 7.81
N TYR A 14 -5.27 1.79 7.54
CA TYR A 14 -6.05 1.90 6.32
C TYR A 14 -6.58 3.34 6.12
N ASN A 15 -6.72 4.11 7.22
CA ASN A 15 -7.05 5.53 7.17
C ASN A 15 -5.95 6.40 6.58
N ASN A 16 -4.75 5.84 6.41
CA ASN A 16 -3.55 6.53 5.95
C ASN A 16 -3.18 6.17 4.50
N ILE A 17 -4.02 5.39 3.80
CA ILE A 17 -3.85 5.11 2.38
C ILE A 17 -4.23 6.36 1.56
N PRO A 18 -3.32 6.88 0.71
CA PRO A 18 -3.64 7.98 -0.19
C PRO A 18 -4.82 7.64 -1.09
N VAL A 19 -5.78 8.55 -1.24
CA VAL A 19 -6.96 8.35 -2.11
C VAL A 19 -6.57 7.96 -3.53
N GLY A 20 -5.50 8.56 -4.08
CA GLY A 20 -4.98 8.22 -5.39
C GLY A 20 -4.53 6.75 -5.50
N LEU A 21 -3.93 6.21 -4.44
CA LEU A 21 -3.54 4.79 -4.39
C LEU A 21 -4.77 3.89 -4.32
N SER A 22 -5.72 4.19 -3.43
CA SER A 22 -6.96 3.40 -3.32
C SER A 22 -7.74 3.36 -4.64
N MET A 23 -7.85 4.50 -5.33
CA MET A 23 -8.50 4.58 -6.64
C MET A 23 -7.72 3.85 -7.74
N ALA A 24 -6.38 3.94 -7.74
CA ALA A 24 -5.56 3.25 -8.72
C ALA A 24 -5.64 1.73 -8.54
N LEU A 25 -5.61 1.23 -7.30
CA LEU A 25 -5.82 -0.18 -6.98
C LEU A 25 -7.21 -0.66 -7.41
N ALA A 26 -8.28 0.11 -7.14
CA ALA A 26 -9.63 -0.25 -7.57
C ALA A 26 -9.78 -0.36 -9.10
N GLN A 27 -8.97 0.37 -9.87
CA GLN A 27 -8.94 0.30 -11.34
C GLN A 27 -8.10 -0.86 -11.88
N ASN A 28 -7.25 -1.47 -11.06
CA ASN A 28 -6.42 -2.62 -11.42
C ASN A 28 -6.62 -3.74 -10.38
N THR A 29 -7.60 -4.59 -10.66
CA THR A 29 -7.98 -5.69 -9.75
C THR A 29 -6.85 -6.66 -9.47
N GLY A 30 -5.95 -6.92 -10.44
CA GLY A 30 -4.77 -7.75 -10.22
C GLY A 30 -3.80 -7.15 -9.20
N ALA A 31 -3.54 -5.84 -9.31
CA ALA A 31 -2.72 -5.11 -8.36
C ALA A 31 -3.37 -5.04 -6.97
N LEU A 32 -4.70 -4.87 -6.91
CA LEU A 32 -5.45 -4.90 -5.64
C LEU A 32 -5.35 -6.26 -4.96
N GLU A 33 -5.54 -7.35 -5.69
CA GLU A 33 -5.40 -8.71 -5.16
C GLU A 33 -3.97 -8.98 -4.67
N HIS A 34 -2.96 -8.51 -5.41
CA HIS A 34 -1.57 -8.63 -5.00
C HIS A 34 -1.29 -7.82 -3.72
N PHE A 35 -1.74 -6.56 -3.68
CA PHE A 35 -1.63 -5.70 -2.50
C PHE A 35 -2.34 -6.27 -1.28
N ALA A 36 -3.49 -6.94 -1.47
CA ALA A 36 -4.21 -7.62 -0.38
C ALA A 36 -3.42 -8.83 0.18
N LYS A 37 -2.62 -9.51 -0.66
CA LYS A 37 -1.77 -10.65 -0.28
C LYS A 37 -0.42 -10.26 0.32
N MET A 38 0.02 -9.01 0.15
CA MET A 38 1.27 -8.51 0.70
C MET A 38 1.32 -8.62 2.24
N THR A 39 2.53 -8.57 2.79
CA THR A 39 2.76 -8.38 4.22
C THR A 39 2.53 -6.92 4.62
N ASP A 40 2.42 -6.65 5.93
CA ASP A 40 2.26 -5.28 6.43
C ASP A 40 3.47 -4.38 6.11
N ALA A 41 4.67 -4.96 6.06
CA ALA A 41 5.89 -4.25 5.70
C ALA A 41 5.88 -3.83 4.22
N GLU A 42 5.47 -4.75 3.33
CA GLU A 42 5.35 -4.48 1.90
C GLU A 42 4.26 -3.44 1.61
N ARG A 43 3.09 -3.58 2.23
CA ARG A 43 2.01 -2.58 2.11
C ARG A 43 2.46 -1.21 2.57
N HIS A 44 3.16 -1.09 3.70
CA HIS A 44 3.71 0.18 4.15
C HIS A 44 4.72 0.78 3.17
N SER A 45 5.57 -0.04 2.55
CA SER A 45 6.51 0.41 1.52
C SER A 45 5.77 1.00 0.31
N VAL A 46 4.72 0.32 -0.16
CA VAL A 46 3.88 0.80 -1.26
C VAL A 46 3.16 2.09 -0.89
N ILE A 47 2.56 2.19 0.30
CA ILE A 47 1.90 3.40 0.79
C ILE A 47 2.88 4.58 0.88
N ASN A 48 4.10 4.35 1.38
CA ASN A 48 5.12 5.38 1.45
C ASN A 48 5.56 5.86 0.07
N LYS A 49 5.75 4.95 -0.90
CA LYS A 49 6.03 5.32 -2.30
C LYS A 49 4.90 6.14 -2.90
N ALA A 50 3.65 5.71 -2.69
CA ALA A 50 2.47 6.40 -3.21
C ALA A 50 2.31 7.83 -2.67
N ARG A 51 2.84 8.13 -1.47
CA ARG A 51 2.85 9.49 -0.91
C ARG A 51 3.88 10.42 -1.56
N CYS A 52 4.93 9.84 -2.16
CA CYS A 52 5.97 10.60 -2.87
C CYS A 52 5.64 10.83 -4.35
N VAL A 53 4.62 10.15 -4.87
CA VAL A 53 4.14 10.32 -6.24
C VAL A 53 3.47 11.68 -6.40
N GLN A 54 3.79 12.40 -7.47
CA GLN A 54 3.27 13.74 -7.73
C GLN A 54 2.22 13.76 -8.84
N THR A 55 2.23 12.75 -9.72
CA THR A 55 1.34 12.71 -10.87
C THR A 55 0.45 11.48 -10.90
N LYS A 56 -0.69 11.58 -11.60
CA LYS A 56 -1.59 10.44 -11.81
C LYS A 56 -0.91 9.30 -12.56
N HIS A 57 -0.06 9.61 -13.54
CA HIS A 57 0.63 8.61 -14.35
C HIS A 57 1.62 7.79 -13.52
N GLU A 58 2.45 8.45 -12.72
CA GLU A 58 3.36 7.77 -11.77
C GLU A 58 2.61 6.87 -10.77
N MET A 59 1.40 7.26 -10.34
CA MET A 59 0.57 6.42 -9.46
C MET A 59 0.09 5.17 -10.19
N GLN A 60 -0.29 5.32 -11.46
CA GLN A 60 -0.72 4.20 -12.30
C GLN A 60 0.46 3.24 -12.55
N ASP A 61 1.64 3.75 -12.83
CA ASP A 61 2.85 2.94 -13.02
C ASP A 61 3.24 2.20 -11.74
N LEU A 62 3.16 2.88 -10.58
CA LEU A 62 3.40 2.26 -9.27
C LEU A 62 2.44 1.07 -9.04
N VAL A 63 1.16 1.23 -9.37
CA VAL A 63 0.15 0.17 -9.21
C VAL A 63 0.31 -0.92 -10.27
N ALA A 64 0.60 -0.58 -11.53
CA ALA A 64 0.82 -1.54 -12.60
C ALA A 64 1.99 -2.49 -12.28
N GLY A 65 3.06 -1.97 -11.68
CA GLY A 65 4.18 -2.78 -11.20
C GLY A 65 3.83 -3.77 -10.08
N LEU A 66 2.69 -3.62 -9.41
CA LEU A 66 2.19 -4.61 -8.44
C LEU A 66 1.50 -5.79 -9.13
N SER A 67 0.94 -5.59 -10.33
CA SER A 67 0.29 -6.64 -11.11
C SER A 67 1.23 -7.38 -12.07
N ASP A 68 2.30 -6.74 -12.56
CA ASP A 68 3.20 -7.30 -13.59
C ASP A 68 4.19 -8.38 -13.09
N ASN A 69 4.20 -8.71 -11.80
CA ASN A 69 5.12 -9.71 -11.22
C ASN A 69 4.60 -11.16 -11.26
N PHE A 70 3.78 -11.54 -12.26
CA PHE A 70 3.32 -12.93 -12.48
C PHE A 70 3.41 -13.37 -13.94
#